data_AF-A0AA38NW83-F1
#
_entry.id   AF-A0AA38NW83-F1
#
_cell.length_a   1.000
_cell.length_b   1.000
_cell.length_c   1.000
_cell.angle_alpha   90.00
_cell.angle_beta   90.00
_cell.angle_gamma   90.00
#
_symmetry.space_group_name_H-M   'P 1'
#
loop_
_entity.id
_entity.type
_entity.pdbx_description
1 polymer ?
#
loop_
_entity_poly.entity_id
_entity_poly.type
_entity_poly.pdbx_seq_one_letter_code
_entity_poly.pdbx_strand_id
1 'polypeptide(L)'
;MELAELQAAGESFKHSHDPDYTGLVDPTAKDIMKRVSRICHVHCKRGVDNLKNKVTPDQYQQLLTFMHLPSKTAIDDFTQWVEGLGNRRVKAWWDHKRQLFILSGIVQCCSAMTSESWTITNSTTNMNEAQHAWTNKFTGMKLSLLEAILMAQKLDFDTLKDVQVSLQSGILRNNRSTFFERTSHNVIRRANKANKPKAKQAHNDTVSDLRRRVAEAEANTKKLKGALREANGNKPRVRKHAAESSSSGRVAVVQQSRSQARIAANPYPVHHEATTSLLLERNSPDSIPQSLGIQALNTASSSALSHSTSSPYSDARSIHRCAFDLNIR
;
A
#
# COMPACT_ATOMS: atom_id res chain seq x y z
N MET A 1 -6.94 1.35 -14.87
CA MET A 1 -6.46 0.92 -16.19
C MET A 1 -7.67 0.63 -17.03
N GLU A 2 -7.88 1.48 -18.03
CA GLU A 2 -8.90 1.31 -19.06
C GLU A 2 -8.48 0.13 -19.97
N LEU A 3 -9.45 -0.60 -20.55
CA LEU A 3 -9.13 -1.74 -21.42
C LEU A 3 -8.29 -1.34 -22.64
N ALA A 4 -8.52 -0.12 -23.15
CA ALA A 4 -7.78 0.44 -24.25
C ALA A 4 -6.28 0.63 -23.91
N GLU A 5 -5.96 1.03 -22.67
CA GLU A 5 -4.58 1.20 -22.21
C GLU A 5 -3.84 -0.15 -22.16
N LEU A 6 -4.50 -1.19 -21.65
CA LEU A 6 -3.95 -2.55 -21.63
C LEU A 6 -3.67 -3.06 -23.04
N GLN A 7 -4.60 -2.82 -23.96
CA GLN A 7 -4.45 -3.25 -25.35
C GLN A 7 -3.33 -2.48 -26.06
N ALA A 8 -3.27 -1.16 -25.88
CA ALA A 8 -2.19 -0.33 -26.42
C ALA A 8 -0.82 -0.72 -25.85
N ALA A 9 -0.75 -1.02 -24.54
CA ALA A 9 0.46 -1.54 -23.92
C ALA A 9 0.86 -2.89 -24.51
N GLY A 10 -0.11 -3.79 -24.71
CA GLY A 10 0.11 -5.07 -25.39
C GLY A 10 0.69 -4.89 -26.80
N GLU A 11 0.15 -3.98 -27.61
CA GLU A 11 0.68 -3.68 -28.95
C GLU A 11 2.09 -3.06 -28.89
N SER A 12 2.34 -2.16 -27.94
CA SER A 12 3.67 -1.57 -27.74
C SER A 12 4.70 -2.64 -27.40
N PHE A 13 4.35 -3.57 -26.50
CA PHE A 13 5.28 -4.61 -26.06
C PHE A 13 5.58 -5.66 -27.14
N LYS A 14 4.78 -5.79 -28.19
CA LYS A 14 5.11 -6.67 -29.33
C LYS A 14 6.44 -6.31 -29.95
N HIS A 15 6.77 -5.02 -30.00
CA HIS A 15 8.00 -4.53 -30.63
C HIS A 15 9.23 -4.71 -29.75
N SER A 16 9.03 -4.87 -28.44
CA SER A 16 10.11 -4.93 -27.45
C SER A 16 10.21 -6.28 -26.75
N HIS A 17 9.42 -7.28 -27.16
CA HIS A 17 9.49 -8.61 -26.56
C HIS A 17 10.71 -9.38 -27.09
N ASP A 18 11.29 -10.21 -26.24
CA ASP A 18 12.35 -11.14 -26.59
C ASP A 18 11.74 -12.54 -26.74
N PRO A 19 11.71 -13.13 -27.96
CA PRO A 19 11.21 -14.47 -28.19
C PRO A 19 11.93 -15.55 -27.36
N ASP A 20 13.24 -15.38 -27.11
CA ASP A 20 14.03 -16.38 -26.39
C ASP A 20 13.63 -16.47 -24.92
N TYR A 21 13.23 -15.32 -24.34
CA TYR A 21 12.77 -15.25 -22.96
C TYR A 21 11.28 -15.61 -22.83
N THR A 22 10.45 -15.18 -23.78
CA THR A 22 8.98 -15.34 -23.70
C THR A 22 8.47 -16.66 -24.28
N GLY A 23 9.25 -17.31 -25.15
CA GLY A 23 8.85 -18.49 -25.92
C GLY A 23 7.68 -18.22 -26.88
N LEU A 24 7.43 -16.95 -27.22
CA LEU A 24 6.36 -16.56 -28.12
C LEU A 24 6.94 -16.21 -29.50
N VAL A 25 6.36 -16.80 -30.56
CA VAL A 25 6.66 -16.45 -31.95
C VAL A 25 5.47 -15.66 -32.48
N ASP A 26 5.72 -14.43 -32.94
CA ASP A 26 4.72 -13.48 -33.44
C ASP A 26 3.49 -13.33 -32.50
N PRO A 27 3.69 -12.86 -31.26
CA PRO A 27 2.60 -12.78 -30.30
C PRO A 27 1.57 -11.73 -30.66
N THR A 28 0.30 -12.06 -30.44
CA THR A 28 -0.75 -11.05 -30.44
C THR A 28 -0.65 -10.20 -29.17
N ALA A 29 -1.19 -8.98 -29.19
CA ALA A 29 -1.28 -8.15 -27.98
C ALA A 29 -1.98 -8.88 -26.83
N LYS A 30 -2.94 -9.77 -27.15
CA LYS A 30 -3.65 -10.58 -26.15
C LYS A 30 -2.74 -11.60 -25.46
N ASP A 31 -1.80 -12.19 -26.19
CA ASP A 31 -0.86 -13.17 -25.63
C ASP A 31 0.14 -12.49 -24.69
N ILE A 32 0.61 -11.30 -25.07
CA ILE A 32 1.46 -10.50 -24.19
C ILE A 32 0.69 -10.08 -22.94
N MET A 33 -0.53 -9.54 -23.09
CA MET A 33 -1.36 -9.12 -21.95
C MET A 33 -1.57 -10.25 -20.94
N LYS A 34 -1.80 -11.49 -21.37
CA LYS A 34 -1.96 -12.65 -20.46
C LYS A 34 -0.73 -12.92 -19.59
N ARG A 35 0.46 -12.50 -20.03
CA ARG A 35 1.74 -12.71 -19.30
C ARG A 35 2.11 -11.54 -18.41
N VAL A 36 1.73 -10.32 -18.78
CA VAL A 36 2.17 -9.10 -18.08
C VAL A 36 1.09 -8.45 -17.21
N SER A 37 -0.18 -8.76 -17.44
CA SER A 37 -1.27 -8.09 -16.73
C SER A 37 -1.55 -8.72 -15.37
N ARG A 38 -1.58 -7.87 -14.34
CA ARG A 38 -2.22 -8.18 -13.05
C ARG A 38 -3.16 -7.05 -12.69
N ILE A 39 -4.44 -7.36 -12.60
CA ILE A 39 -5.48 -6.40 -12.29
C ILE A 39 -5.64 -6.31 -10.78
N CYS A 40 -5.76 -5.08 -10.28
CA CYS A 40 -5.95 -4.82 -8.86
C CYS A 40 -7.31 -5.34 -8.36
N HIS A 41 -7.29 -6.15 -7.29
CA HIS A 41 -8.49 -6.71 -6.69
C HIS A 41 -9.40 -5.64 -6.07
N VAL A 42 -8.84 -4.52 -5.59
CA VAL A 42 -9.63 -3.39 -5.07
C VAL A 42 -10.54 -2.81 -6.16
N HIS A 43 -10.03 -2.68 -7.38
CA HIS A 43 -10.84 -2.18 -8.51
C HIS A 43 -11.89 -3.20 -8.94
N CYS A 44 -11.55 -4.49 -8.89
CA CYS A 44 -12.51 -5.56 -9.15
C CYS A 44 -13.64 -5.51 -8.11
N LYS A 45 -13.31 -5.38 -6.83
CA LYS A 45 -14.27 -5.25 -5.73
C LYS A 45 -15.17 -4.03 -5.90
N ARG A 46 -14.62 -2.85 -6.22
CA ARG A 46 -15.41 -1.63 -6.52
C ARG A 46 -16.39 -1.88 -7.69
N GLY A 47 -15.98 -2.66 -8.69
CA GLY A 47 -16.86 -3.08 -9.78
C GLY A 47 -18.02 -3.98 -9.32
N VAL A 48 -17.79 -4.87 -8.36
CA VAL A 48 -18.83 -5.70 -7.73
C VAL A 48 -19.72 -4.87 -6.80
N ASP A 49 -19.18 -3.84 -6.14
CA ASP A 49 -19.95 -2.94 -5.28
C ASP A 49 -21.08 -2.22 -6.03
N ASN A 50 -20.89 -1.93 -7.33
CA ASN A 50 -21.94 -1.38 -8.20
C ASN A 50 -23.14 -2.33 -8.39
N LEU A 51 -22.95 -3.63 -8.14
CA LEU A 51 -23.99 -4.66 -8.22
C LEU A 51 -24.66 -4.91 -6.86
N LYS A 52 -24.13 -4.38 -5.76
CA LYS A 52 -24.58 -4.67 -4.39
C LYS A 52 -26.09 -4.44 -4.18
N ASN A 53 -26.66 -3.41 -4.81
CA ASN A 53 -28.08 -3.09 -4.72
C ASN A 53 -28.98 -3.95 -5.64
N LYS A 54 -28.39 -4.90 -6.37
CA LYS A 54 -29.06 -5.75 -7.37
C LYS A 54 -28.97 -7.23 -7.05
N VAL A 55 -28.29 -7.59 -5.98
CA VAL A 55 -28.08 -8.98 -5.54
C VAL A 55 -28.30 -9.08 -4.03
N THR A 56 -28.56 -10.27 -3.54
CA THR A 56 -28.62 -10.51 -2.09
C THR A 56 -27.23 -10.41 -1.45
N PRO A 57 -27.12 -10.21 -0.13
CA PRO A 57 -25.83 -10.21 0.56
C PRO A 57 -25.00 -11.48 0.30
N ASP A 58 -25.64 -12.64 0.25
CA ASP A 58 -24.97 -13.93 -0.01
C ASP A 58 -24.46 -14.01 -1.44
N GLN A 59 -25.28 -13.58 -2.41
CA GLN A 59 -24.86 -13.48 -3.81
C GLN A 59 -23.72 -12.48 -3.98
N TYR A 60 -23.71 -11.37 -3.25
CA TYR A 60 -22.61 -10.41 -3.26
C TYR A 60 -21.31 -11.03 -2.74
N GLN A 61 -21.36 -11.80 -1.64
CA GLN A 61 -20.17 -12.51 -1.15
C GLN A 61 -19.68 -13.54 -2.17
N GLN A 62 -20.60 -14.29 -2.78
CA GLN A 62 -20.27 -15.22 -3.85
C GLN A 62 -19.66 -14.50 -5.06
N LEU A 63 -20.17 -13.33 -5.46
CA LEU A 63 -19.58 -12.53 -6.53
C LEU A 63 -18.16 -12.07 -6.23
N LEU A 64 -17.73 -11.99 -4.98
CA LEU A 64 -16.35 -11.65 -4.63
C LEU A 64 -15.39 -12.84 -4.74
N THR A 65 -15.90 -14.08 -4.69
CA THR A 65 -15.05 -15.29 -4.73
C THR A 65 -14.40 -15.50 -6.10
N PHE A 66 -14.96 -14.92 -7.18
CA PHE A 66 -14.45 -15.09 -8.54
C PHE A 66 -12.97 -14.73 -8.70
N MET A 67 -12.47 -13.79 -7.88
CA MET A 67 -11.07 -13.35 -7.91
C MET A 67 -10.09 -14.44 -7.44
N HIS A 68 -10.60 -15.50 -6.84
CA HIS A 68 -9.82 -16.54 -6.17
C HIS A 68 -10.12 -17.93 -6.72
N LEU A 69 -10.70 -18.03 -7.93
CA LEU A 69 -11.03 -19.32 -8.53
C LEU A 69 -9.76 -20.11 -8.86
N PRO A 70 -9.63 -21.37 -8.41
CA PRO A 70 -8.38 -22.13 -8.52
C PRO A 70 -8.19 -22.79 -9.88
N SER A 71 -9.26 -23.06 -10.62
CA SER A 71 -9.24 -23.88 -11.84
C SER A 71 -10.22 -23.38 -12.89
N LYS A 72 -10.06 -23.86 -14.13
CA LYS A 72 -11.00 -23.60 -15.22
C LYS A 72 -12.39 -24.18 -14.93
N THR A 73 -12.44 -25.37 -14.32
CA THR A 73 -13.72 -25.97 -13.90
C THR A 73 -14.48 -25.08 -12.92
N ALA A 74 -13.79 -24.48 -11.94
CA ALA A 74 -14.42 -23.56 -11.00
C ALA A 74 -14.93 -22.27 -11.68
N ILE A 75 -14.31 -21.85 -12.79
CA ILE A 75 -14.79 -20.73 -13.61
C ILE A 75 -16.05 -21.11 -14.38
N ASP A 76 -16.11 -22.33 -14.91
CA ASP A 76 -17.30 -22.82 -15.60
C ASP A 76 -18.47 -22.96 -14.63
N ASP A 77 -18.24 -23.53 -13.44
CA ASP A 77 -19.23 -23.62 -12.36
C ASP A 77 -19.73 -22.24 -11.93
N PHE A 78 -18.81 -21.28 -11.77
CA PHE A 78 -19.17 -19.91 -11.44
C PHE A 78 -19.98 -19.25 -12.57
N THR A 79 -19.65 -19.54 -13.83
CA THR A 79 -20.38 -19.03 -14.99
C THR A 79 -21.80 -19.57 -15.03
N GLN A 80 -21.99 -20.87 -14.83
CA GLN A 80 -23.31 -21.49 -14.75
C GLN A 80 -24.12 -20.90 -13.58
N TRP A 81 -23.48 -20.68 -12.43
CA TRP A 81 -24.12 -20.02 -11.30
C TRP A 81 -24.59 -18.60 -11.64
N VAL A 82 -23.76 -17.78 -12.29
CA VAL A 82 -24.14 -16.41 -12.73
C VAL A 82 -25.30 -16.45 -13.71
N GLU A 83 -25.29 -17.37 -14.67
CA GLU A 83 -26.37 -17.54 -15.64
C GLU A 83 -27.69 -17.96 -14.97
N GLY A 84 -27.61 -18.81 -13.94
CA GLY A 84 -28.75 -19.24 -13.14
C GLY A 84 -29.40 -18.16 -12.29
N LEU A 85 -28.72 -17.03 -12.02
CA LEU A 85 -29.30 -15.91 -11.25
C LEU A 85 -30.40 -15.15 -12.00
N GLY A 86 -30.47 -15.27 -13.33
CA GLY A 86 -31.44 -14.54 -14.17
C GLY A 86 -31.26 -13.01 -14.16
N ASN A 87 -30.19 -12.48 -13.54
CA ASN A 87 -29.96 -11.04 -13.43
C ASN A 87 -29.14 -10.51 -14.61
N ARG A 88 -29.80 -9.80 -15.53
CA ARG A 88 -29.19 -9.23 -16.74
C ARG A 88 -27.95 -8.38 -16.46
N ARG A 89 -27.94 -7.61 -15.36
CA ARG A 89 -26.79 -6.73 -15.03
C ARG A 89 -25.58 -7.53 -14.56
N VAL A 90 -25.82 -8.57 -13.75
CA VAL A 90 -24.75 -9.47 -13.28
C VAL A 90 -24.20 -10.28 -14.45
N LYS A 91 -25.07 -10.77 -15.33
CA LYS A 91 -24.65 -11.47 -16.56
C LYS A 91 -23.79 -10.57 -17.46
N ALA A 92 -24.25 -9.37 -17.78
CA ALA A 92 -23.48 -8.43 -18.61
C ALA A 92 -22.13 -8.05 -17.97
N TRP A 93 -22.09 -7.89 -16.64
CA TRP A 93 -20.85 -7.69 -15.90
C TRP A 93 -19.92 -8.89 -16.04
N TRP A 94 -20.43 -10.11 -15.89
CA TRP A 94 -19.64 -11.33 -16.00
C TRP A 94 -19.11 -11.55 -17.42
N ASP A 95 -19.94 -11.34 -18.45
CA ASP A 95 -19.54 -11.42 -19.85
C ASP A 95 -18.40 -10.44 -20.17
N HIS A 96 -18.47 -9.24 -19.61
CA HIS A 96 -17.36 -8.31 -19.67
C HIS A 96 -16.11 -8.86 -18.96
N LYS A 97 -16.22 -9.42 -17.75
CA LYS A 97 -15.07 -10.00 -17.02
C LYS A 97 -14.47 -11.25 -17.67
N ARG A 98 -15.27 -12.01 -18.41
CA ARG A 98 -14.85 -13.22 -19.14
C ARG A 98 -13.93 -12.94 -20.32
N GLN A 99 -13.78 -11.69 -20.73
CA GLN A 99 -12.79 -11.33 -21.75
C GLN A 99 -11.41 -11.86 -21.35
N LEU A 100 -10.78 -12.61 -22.27
CA LEU A 100 -9.58 -13.41 -22.01
C LEU A 100 -8.50 -12.68 -21.20
N PHE A 101 -8.22 -11.44 -21.56
CA PHE A 101 -7.15 -10.64 -20.95
C PHE A 101 -7.56 -10.01 -19.60
N ILE A 102 -8.86 -9.75 -19.39
CA ILE A 102 -9.36 -9.30 -18.08
C ILE A 102 -9.31 -10.46 -17.10
N LEU A 103 -9.88 -11.61 -17.48
CA LEU A 103 -9.94 -12.77 -16.60
C LEU A 103 -8.54 -13.28 -16.26
N SER A 104 -7.63 -13.33 -17.25
CA SER A 104 -6.23 -13.70 -17.01
C SER A 104 -5.49 -12.74 -16.09
N GLY A 105 -5.88 -11.46 -16.05
CA GLY A 105 -5.30 -10.47 -15.15
C GLY A 105 -5.85 -10.55 -13.72
N ILE A 106 -7.01 -11.16 -13.52
CA ILE A 106 -7.67 -11.28 -12.20
C ILE A 106 -7.38 -12.66 -11.57
N VAL A 107 -7.54 -13.73 -12.36
CA VAL A 107 -7.53 -15.11 -11.89
C VAL A 107 -6.28 -15.84 -12.39
N GLN A 108 -5.54 -16.44 -11.46
CA GLN A 108 -4.22 -17.02 -11.74
C GLN A 108 -4.27 -18.14 -12.76
N CYS A 109 -5.26 -19.03 -12.67
CA CYS A 109 -5.37 -20.19 -13.56
C CYS A 109 -5.66 -19.82 -15.03
N CYS A 110 -6.06 -18.57 -15.29
CA CYS A 110 -6.23 -18.00 -16.63
C CYS A 110 -5.02 -17.19 -17.09
N SER A 111 -4.08 -16.89 -16.19
CA SER A 111 -2.87 -16.15 -16.49
C SER A 111 -1.82 -17.04 -17.15
N ALA A 112 -1.03 -16.45 -18.06
CA ALA A 112 0.19 -17.08 -18.59
C ALA A 112 1.44 -16.61 -17.83
N MET A 113 1.26 -15.82 -16.77
CA MET A 113 2.31 -15.41 -15.84
C MET A 113 2.77 -16.62 -15.01
N THR A 114 4.06 -16.70 -14.69
CA THR A 114 4.56 -17.74 -13.79
C THR A 114 3.96 -17.55 -12.39
N SER A 115 3.80 -18.64 -11.63
CA SER A 115 3.27 -18.57 -10.26
C SER A 115 4.11 -17.68 -9.34
N GLU A 116 5.43 -17.64 -9.55
CA GLU A 116 6.34 -16.77 -8.82
C GLU A 116 6.05 -15.29 -9.13
N SER A 117 6.06 -14.91 -10.41
CA SER A 117 5.77 -13.53 -10.83
C SER A 117 4.37 -13.08 -10.41
N TRP A 118 3.39 -13.99 -10.45
CA TRP A 118 2.03 -13.73 -9.98
C TRP A 118 1.95 -13.44 -8.48
N THR A 119 2.76 -14.13 -7.68
CA THR A 119 2.81 -13.98 -6.23
C THR A 119 3.56 -12.71 -5.82
N ILE A 120 4.65 -12.39 -6.51
CA ILE A 120 5.44 -11.16 -6.28
C ILE A 120 4.63 -9.92 -6.69
N THR A 121 3.82 -10.03 -7.74
CA THR A 121 3.01 -8.92 -8.24
C THR A 121 1.79 -8.71 -7.35
N ASN A 122 1.88 -7.72 -6.46
CA ASN A 122 0.80 -7.37 -5.55
C ASN A 122 -0.53 -7.08 -6.26
N SER A 123 -1.61 -7.69 -5.77
CA SER A 123 -2.98 -7.45 -6.25
C SER A 123 -3.67 -6.25 -5.58
N THR A 124 -3.04 -5.63 -4.58
CA THR A 124 -3.67 -4.63 -3.69
C THR A 124 -3.07 -3.22 -3.78
N THR A 125 -1.82 -3.07 -4.21
CA THR A 125 -1.17 -1.77 -4.39
C THR A 125 -1.30 -1.34 -5.83
N ASN A 126 -2.36 -0.59 -6.14
CA ASN A 126 -2.64 -0.19 -7.50
C ASN A 126 -1.58 0.80 -8.00
N MET A 127 -0.66 0.32 -8.83
CA MET A 127 0.21 1.20 -9.61
C MET A 127 -0.60 2.26 -10.36
N ASN A 128 -1.85 1.98 -10.76
CA ASN A 128 -2.69 3.01 -11.39
C ASN A 128 -3.14 4.13 -10.44
N GLU A 129 -3.30 3.88 -9.13
CA GLU A 129 -3.62 4.95 -8.16
C GLU A 129 -2.38 5.83 -7.98
N ALA A 130 -1.19 5.23 -7.96
CA ALA A 130 0.07 5.96 -8.00
C ALA A 130 0.25 6.72 -9.32
N GLN A 131 -0.17 6.17 -10.46
CA GLN A 131 -0.15 6.86 -11.75
C GLN A 131 -1.09 8.06 -11.74
N HIS A 132 -2.33 7.95 -11.24
CA HIS A 132 -3.22 9.10 -11.13
C HIS A 132 -2.61 10.21 -10.27
N ALA A 133 -2.02 9.86 -9.12
CA ALA A 133 -1.32 10.82 -8.28
C ALA A 133 -0.10 11.45 -8.99
N TRP A 134 0.64 10.66 -9.77
CA TRP A 134 1.78 11.11 -10.56
C TRP A 134 1.33 12.06 -11.67
N THR A 135 0.37 11.66 -12.51
CA THR A 135 -0.18 12.51 -13.57
C THR A 135 -0.71 13.80 -12.99
N ASN A 136 -1.54 13.76 -11.94
CA ASN A 136 -2.08 14.95 -11.29
C ASN A 136 -0.98 15.88 -10.73
N LYS A 137 0.18 15.33 -10.32
CA LYS A 137 1.33 16.12 -9.86
C LYS A 137 1.96 16.93 -11.00
N PHE A 138 1.96 16.42 -12.23
CA PHE A 138 2.60 17.06 -13.38
C PHE A 138 1.62 17.87 -14.24
N THR A 139 0.39 17.38 -14.42
CA THR A 139 -0.64 18.08 -15.21
C THR A 139 -1.43 19.08 -14.38
N GLY A 140 -1.59 18.85 -13.07
CA GLY A 140 -2.53 19.60 -12.23
C GLY A 140 -3.93 18.98 -12.21
N MET A 141 -4.84 19.57 -11.40
CA MET A 141 -6.23 19.15 -11.25
C MET A 141 -7.18 20.31 -11.53
N LYS A 142 -8.43 20.01 -11.94
CA LYS A 142 -9.50 20.99 -12.21
C LYS A 142 -9.18 21.98 -13.35
N LEU A 143 -8.47 21.52 -14.37
CA LEU A 143 -8.17 22.29 -15.57
C LEU A 143 -9.36 22.28 -16.54
N SER A 144 -9.40 23.26 -17.44
CA SER A 144 -10.30 23.18 -18.60
C SER A 144 -9.92 21.99 -19.49
N LEU A 145 -10.86 21.47 -20.27
CA LEU A 145 -10.61 20.29 -21.12
C LEU A 145 -9.41 20.51 -22.06
N LEU A 146 -9.35 21.67 -22.73
CA LEU A 146 -8.26 21.99 -23.64
C LEU A 146 -6.91 22.06 -22.92
N GLU A 147 -6.87 22.70 -21.75
CA GLU A 147 -5.67 22.82 -20.95
C GLU A 147 -5.19 21.46 -20.42
N ALA A 148 -6.12 20.61 -19.98
CA ALA A 148 -5.80 19.24 -19.58
C ALA A 148 -5.17 18.44 -20.72
N ILE A 149 -5.69 18.56 -21.95
CA ILE A 149 -5.14 17.90 -23.14
C ILE A 149 -3.72 18.40 -23.43
N LEU A 150 -3.51 19.72 -23.42
CA LEU A 150 -2.18 20.30 -23.69
C LEU A 150 -1.15 19.90 -22.62
N MET A 151 -1.56 19.87 -21.35
CA MET A 151 -0.69 19.47 -20.25
C MET A 151 -0.36 17.97 -20.28
N ALA A 152 -1.33 17.12 -20.60
CA ALA A 152 -1.10 15.69 -20.80
C ALA A 152 -0.14 15.45 -21.98
N GLN A 153 -0.36 16.12 -23.11
CA GLN A 153 0.51 16.02 -24.28
C GLN A 153 1.95 16.43 -23.94
N LYS A 154 2.14 17.52 -23.19
CA LYS A 154 3.47 17.95 -22.73
C LYS A 154 4.13 16.88 -21.87
N LEU A 155 3.39 16.30 -20.92
CA LEU A 155 3.89 15.24 -20.04
C LEU A 155 4.28 13.98 -20.84
N ASP A 156 3.51 13.61 -21.85
CA ASP A 156 3.80 12.47 -22.72
C ASP A 156 5.09 12.69 -23.50
N PHE A 157 5.31 13.88 -24.06
CA PHE A 157 6.56 14.22 -24.76
C PHE A 157 7.77 14.21 -23.83
N ASP A 158 7.64 14.78 -22.63
CA ASP A 158 8.72 14.77 -21.63
C ASP A 158 9.06 13.32 -21.23
N THR A 159 8.04 12.49 -21.02
CA THR A 159 8.21 11.07 -20.66
C THR A 159 8.84 10.27 -21.80
N LEU A 160 8.39 10.49 -23.05
CA LEU A 160 8.97 9.84 -24.23
C LEU A 160 10.46 10.18 -24.37
N LYS A 161 10.81 11.46 -24.19
CA LYS A 161 12.20 11.91 -24.23
C LYS A 161 13.05 11.21 -23.18
N ASP A 162 12.55 11.07 -21.96
CA ASP A 162 13.27 10.34 -20.90
C ASP A 162 13.46 8.86 -21.24
N VAL A 163 12.43 8.21 -21.78
CA VAL A 163 12.50 6.81 -22.21
C VAL A 163 13.55 6.66 -23.31
N GLN A 164 13.55 7.54 -24.31
CA GLN A 164 14.55 7.53 -25.39
C GLN A 164 15.97 7.70 -24.86
N VAL A 165 16.19 8.69 -23.97
CA VAL A 165 17.50 8.90 -23.33
C VAL A 165 17.91 7.68 -22.52
N SER A 166 16.99 7.05 -21.79
CA SER A 166 17.28 5.84 -21.02
C SER A 166 17.63 4.65 -21.91
N LEU A 167 16.96 4.48 -23.05
CA LEU A 167 17.24 3.41 -23.99
C LEU A 167 18.62 3.62 -24.65
N GLN A 168 18.98 4.86 -24.98
CA GLN A 168 20.27 5.20 -25.59
C GLN A 168 21.45 5.13 -24.61
N SER A 169 21.27 5.65 -23.39
CA SER A 169 22.35 5.74 -22.39
C SER A 169 22.44 4.54 -21.46
N GLY A 170 21.39 3.70 -21.41
CA GLY A 170 21.24 2.65 -20.40
C GLY A 170 20.96 3.16 -18.99
N ILE A 171 20.83 4.48 -18.78
CA ILE A 171 20.65 5.09 -17.46
C ILE A 171 19.21 5.60 -17.30
N LEU A 172 18.50 5.05 -16.32
CA LEU A 172 17.14 5.47 -15.99
C LEU A 172 17.12 6.86 -15.34
N ARG A 173 16.08 7.67 -15.64
CA ARG A 173 15.85 8.95 -14.98
C ARG A 173 15.62 8.75 -13.48
N ASN A 174 16.59 9.16 -12.67
CA ASN A 174 16.47 9.15 -11.22
C ASN A 174 15.81 10.44 -10.74
N ASN A 175 14.53 10.39 -10.39
CA ASN A 175 13.78 11.54 -9.83
C ASN A 175 14.49 12.16 -8.62
N ARG A 176 15.07 11.34 -7.73
CA ARG A 176 15.75 11.75 -6.51
C ARG A 176 17.17 12.31 -6.71
N SER A 177 17.63 12.46 -7.95
CA SER A 177 18.99 12.91 -8.26
C SER A 177 19.09 14.40 -8.65
N THR A 178 17.98 15.12 -8.72
CA THR A 178 18.05 16.57 -8.95
C THR A 178 18.52 17.29 -7.68
N PHE A 179 19.30 18.36 -7.85
CA PHE A 179 19.79 19.16 -6.72
C PHE A 179 18.64 19.70 -5.85
N PHE A 180 17.56 20.12 -6.50
CA PHE A 180 16.36 20.62 -5.84
C PHE A 180 15.67 19.53 -5.00
N GLU A 181 15.43 18.33 -5.55
CA GLU A 181 14.82 17.24 -4.80
C GLU A 181 15.70 16.78 -3.63
N ARG A 182 17.02 16.67 -3.83
CA ARG A 182 17.96 16.35 -2.73
C ARG A 182 17.86 17.38 -1.61
N THR A 183 17.82 18.66 -1.96
CA THR A 183 17.73 19.75 -0.98
C THR A 183 16.39 19.74 -0.25
N SER A 184 15.27 19.63 -0.98
CA SER A 184 13.93 19.55 -0.39
C SER A 184 13.78 18.35 0.56
N HIS A 185 14.21 17.16 0.14
CA HIS A 185 14.17 15.96 0.98
C HIS A 185 15.09 16.06 2.20
N ASN A 186 16.22 16.76 2.09
CA ASN A 186 17.09 17.03 3.23
C ASN A 186 16.43 17.97 4.24
N VAL A 187 15.74 19.02 3.77
CA VAL A 187 14.97 19.93 4.61
C VAL A 187 13.84 19.18 5.33
N ILE A 188 13.05 18.38 4.62
CA ILE A 188 11.97 17.57 5.20
C ILE A 188 12.51 16.58 6.23
N ARG A 189 13.63 15.90 5.94
CA ARG A 189 14.28 15.00 6.91
C ARG A 189 14.73 15.73 8.17
N ARG A 190 15.32 16.93 8.04
CA ARG A 190 15.73 17.76 9.19
C ARG A 190 14.52 18.19 10.01
N ALA A 191 13.45 18.67 9.37
CA ALA A 191 12.21 19.06 10.03
C ALA A 191 11.57 17.87 10.78
N ASN A 192 11.49 16.71 10.14
CA ASN A 192 10.94 15.49 10.77
C ASN A 192 11.81 15.00 11.94
N LYS A 193 13.14 15.10 11.83
CA LYS A 193 14.05 14.77 12.94
C LYS A 193 13.85 15.73 14.12
N ALA A 194 13.60 17.01 13.87
CA ALA A 194 13.31 18.00 14.90
C ALA A 194 11.90 17.83 15.53
N ASN A 195 10.91 17.41 14.74
CA ASN A 195 9.52 17.26 15.19
C ASN A 195 9.24 15.92 15.89
N LYS A 196 9.95 14.84 15.55
CA LYS A 196 9.82 13.53 16.20
C LYS A 196 9.92 13.55 17.73
N PRO A 197 10.91 14.22 18.37
CA PRO A 197 10.98 14.28 19.83
C PRO A 197 9.79 15.06 20.42
N LYS A 198 9.36 16.15 19.79
CA LYS A 198 8.18 16.93 20.22
C LYS A 198 6.90 16.10 20.16
N ALA A 199 6.69 15.36 19.07
CA ALA A 199 5.54 14.47 18.91
C ALA A 199 5.57 13.31 19.93
N LYS A 200 6.76 12.75 20.20
CA LYS A 200 6.94 11.69 21.21
C LYS A 200 6.66 12.22 22.62
N GLN A 201 7.09 13.44 22.93
CA GLN A 201 6.82 14.09 24.21
C GLN A 201 5.32 14.33 24.39
N ALA A 202 4.65 14.95 23.41
CA ALA A 202 3.20 15.15 23.45
C ALA A 202 2.43 13.81 23.61
N HIS A 203 2.87 12.75 22.92
CA HIS A 203 2.29 11.42 23.10
C HIS A 203 2.50 10.88 24.52
N ASN A 204 3.71 10.98 25.06
CA ASN A 204 3.99 10.57 26.44
C ASN A 204 3.17 11.36 27.47
N ASP A 205 2.97 12.66 27.24
CA ASP A 205 2.15 13.52 28.10
C ASP A 205 0.69 13.04 28.10
N THR A 206 0.14 12.73 26.92
CA THR A 206 -1.23 12.16 26.83
C THR A 206 -1.36 10.80 27.51
N VAL A 207 -0.35 9.93 27.39
CA VAL A 207 -0.35 8.62 28.07
C VAL A 207 -0.27 8.79 29.59
N SER A 208 0.52 9.76 30.07
CA SER A 208 0.62 10.10 31.49
C SER A 208 -0.72 10.59 32.05
N ASP A 209 -1.39 11.50 31.34
CA ASP A 209 -2.71 12.00 31.73
C ASP A 209 -3.77 10.89 31.76
N LEU A 210 -3.81 10.02 30.76
CA LEU A 210 -4.72 8.88 30.74
C LEU A 210 -4.46 7.92 31.90
N ARG A 211 -3.21 7.64 32.25
CA ARG A 211 -2.86 6.81 33.42
C ARG A 211 -3.35 7.44 34.72
N ARG A 212 -3.21 8.76 34.86
CA ARG A 212 -3.71 9.50 36.02
C ARG A 212 -5.23 9.38 36.13
N ARG A 213 -5.97 9.56 35.03
CA ARG A 213 -7.43 9.44 34.99
C ARG A 213 -7.92 8.02 35.31
N VAL A 214 -7.20 6.99 34.86
CA VAL A 214 -7.49 5.59 35.24
C VAL A 214 -7.30 5.37 36.73
N ALA A 215 -6.19 5.87 37.31
CA ALA A 215 -5.94 5.75 38.75
C ALA A 215 -7.00 6.47 39.60
N GLU A 216 -7.43 7.68 39.19
CA GLU A 216 -8.52 8.42 39.82
C GLU A 216 -9.86 7.67 39.72
N ALA A 217 -10.17 7.11 38.55
CA ALA A 217 -11.37 6.31 38.35
C ALA A 217 -11.36 5.03 39.21
N GLU A 218 -10.23 4.32 39.29
CA GLU A 218 -10.07 3.14 40.14
C GLU A 218 -10.26 3.50 41.63
N ALA A 219 -9.67 4.60 42.08
CA ALA A 219 -9.86 5.10 43.45
C ALA A 219 -11.34 5.42 43.72
N ASN A 220 -12.04 6.05 42.78
CA ASN A 220 -13.47 6.34 42.88
C ASN A 220 -14.31 5.06 42.87
N THR A 221 -13.98 4.06 42.04
CA THR A 221 -14.69 2.77 42.06
C THR A 221 -14.48 2.04 43.39
N LYS A 222 -13.30 2.14 44.00
CA LYS A 222 -13.01 1.54 45.31
C LYS A 222 -13.82 2.23 46.41
N LYS A 223 -13.92 3.56 46.38
CA LYS A 223 -14.76 4.35 47.31
C LYS A 223 -16.24 3.99 47.14
N LEU A 224 -16.76 3.98 45.91
CA LEU A 224 -18.15 3.62 45.62
C LEU A 224 -18.47 2.16 46.01
N LYS A 225 -17.56 1.21 45.80
CA LYS A 225 -17.70 -0.17 46.30
C LYS A 225 -17.70 -0.26 47.82
N GLY A 226 -16.92 0.57 48.50
CA GLY A 226 -16.95 0.72 49.97
C GLY A 226 -18.31 1.21 50.45
N ALA A 227 -18.77 2.34 49.91
CA ALA A 227 -20.08 2.91 50.23
C ALA A 227 -21.23 1.94 49.90
N LEU A 228 -21.14 1.17 48.82
CA LEU A 228 -22.13 0.15 48.45
C LEU A 228 -22.13 -1.05 49.41
N ARG A 229 -20.98 -1.40 50.00
CA ARG A 229 -20.89 -2.41 51.07
C ARG A 229 -21.48 -1.91 52.38
N GLU A 230 -21.27 -0.64 52.71
CA GLU A 230 -21.84 0.01 53.90
C GLU A 230 -23.36 0.16 53.76
N ALA A 231 -23.86 0.60 52.60
CA ALA A 231 -25.27 0.79 52.32
C ALA A 231 -26.07 -0.52 52.21
N ASN A 232 -25.46 -1.61 51.71
CA ASN A 232 -26.15 -2.90 51.63
C ASN A 232 -26.24 -3.65 52.97
N GLY A 233 -25.58 -3.15 54.02
CA GLY A 233 -25.54 -3.80 55.32
C GLY A 233 -24.82 -5.15 55.25
N ASN A 234 -24.09 -5.48 56.30
CA ASN A 234 -23.43 -6.77 56.45
C ASN A 234 -24.50 -7.85 56.72
N LYS A 235 -25.31 -8.24 55.72
CA LYS A 235 -26.12 -9.46 55.82
C LYS A 235 -25.16 -10.64 55.66
N PRO A 236 -24.89 -11.42 56.72
CA PRO A 236 -24.09 -12.63 56.56
C PRO A 236 -24.82 -13.52 55.56
N ARG A 237 -24.16 -13.82 54.45
CA ARG A 237 -24.66 -14.81 53.50
C ARG A 237 -24.65 -16.13 54.27
N VAL A 238 -25.83 -16.56 54.73
CA VAL A 238 -26.03 -17.86 55.38
C VAL A 238 -25.42 -18.91 54.47
N ARG A 239 -24.25 -19.44 54.87
CA ARG A 239 -23.71 -20.66 54.28
C ARG A 239 -24.69 -21.75 54.69
N LYS A 240 -25.52 -22.22 53.76
CA LYS A 240 -26.13 -23.53 53.90
C LYS A 240 -24.98 -24.53 54.05
N HIS A 241 -24.82 -25.09 55.25
CA HIS A 241 -24.00 -26.27 55.45
C HIS A 241 -24.60 -27.37 54.57
N ALA A 242 -23.89 -27.73 53.50
CA ALA A 242 -24.13 -28.99 52.83
C ALA A 242 -23.64 -30.09 53.79
N ALA A 243 -24.54 -31.01 54.13
CA ALA A 243 -24.22 -32.17 54.93
C ALA A 243 -23.06 -32.95 54.30
N GLU A 244 -22.09 -33.29 55.13
CA GLU A 244 -21.05 -34.26 54.80
C GLU A 244 -21.73 -35.62 54.59
N SER A 245 -21.74 -36.08 53.34
CA SER A 245 -21.87 -37.50 53.03
C SER A 245 -20.78 -37.89 52.05
N SER A 246 -20.25 -39.06 52.30
CA SER A 246 -18.98 -39.62 51.87
C SER A 246 -18.83 -39.84 50.36
N SER A 247 -17.56 -39.99 49.94
CA SER A 247 -17.10 -40.72 48.74
C SER A 247 -17.04 -39.97 47.40
N SER A 248 -15.87 -39.39 47.09
CA SER A 248 -15.12 -39.67 45.84
C SER A 248 -13.85 -38.80 45.79
N GLY A 249 -12.71 -39.46 45.53
CA GLY A 249 -11.39 -38.86 45.58
C GLY A 249 -11.19 -37.67 44.65
N ARG A 250 -10.68 -36.57 45.21
CA ARG A 250 -10.10 -35.48 44.43
C ARG A 250 -8.85 -34.95 45.13
N VAL A 251 -7.72 -35.12 44.46
CA VAL A 251 -6.39 -34.70 44.89
C VAL A 251 -6.34 -33.18 45.03
N ALA A 252 -5.73 -32.69 46.12
CA ALA A 252 -5.55 -31.27 46.38
C ALA A 252 -4.63 -30.62 45.33
N VAL A 253 -5.15 -29.64 44.59
CA VAL A 253 -4.33 -28.79 43.72
C VAL A 253 -3.70 -27.70 44.59
N VAL A 254 -2.38 -27.75 44.71
CA VAL A 254 -1.55 -26.71 45.34
C VAL A 254 -1.78 -25.39 44.62
N GLN A 255 -2.44 -24.43 45.28
CA GLN A 255 -2.55 -23.07 44.79
C GLN A 255 -1.26 -22.32 45.06
N GLN A 256 -0.39 -22.23 44.04
CA GLN A 256 0.66 -21.21 44.03
C GLN A 256 0.04 -19.81 44.07
N SER A 257 0.56 -18.96 44.95
CA SER A 257 0.04 -17.61 45.16
C SER A 257 0.20 -16.76 43.90
N ARG A 258 -0.90 -16.12 43.46
CA ARG A 258 -0.98 -15.24 42.28
C ARG A 258 0.04 -14.08 42.28
N SER A 259 0.73 -13.81 43.38
CA SER A 259 1.77 -12.78 43.47
C SER A 259 3.06 -13.17 42.73
N GLN A 260 3.42 -14.45 42.70
CA GLN A 260 4.65 -14.92 42.01
C GLN A 260 4.49 -14.95 40.49
N ALA A 261 3.29 -15.24 39.98
CA ALA A 261 3.02 -15.29 38.54
C ALA A 261 3.13 -13.90 37.85
N ARG A 262 2.93 -12.79 38.57
CA ARG A 262 3.07 -11.44 38.01
C ARG A 262 4.51 -10.95 37.92
N ILE A 263 5.41 -11.47 38.76
CA ILE A 263 6.84 -11.14 38.71
C ILE A 263 7.50 -11.85 37.51
N ALA A 264 7.08 -13.08 37.21
CA ALA A 264 7.59 -13.85 36.07
C ALA A 264 7.13 -13.35 34.69
N ALA A 265 6.08 -12.53 34.62
CA ALA A 265 5.48 -12.05 33.36
C ALA A 265 5.83 -10.59 33.01
N ASN A 266 6.76 -9.96 33.72
CA ASN A 266 7.20 -8.60 33.42
C ASN A 266 8.42 -8.63 32.47
N PRO A 267 8.30 -8.18 31.20
CA PRO A 267 9.39 -8.28 30.22
C PRO A 267 10.57 -7.33 30.49
N TYR A 268 10.50 -6.51 31.54
CA TYR A 268 11.59 -5.65 31.99
C TYR A 268 11.72 -5.66 33.52
N PRO A 269 12.52 -6.55 34.11
CA PRO A 269 12.84 -6.52 35.53
C PRO A 269 13.74 -5.31 35.82
N VAL A 270 13.28 -4.42 36.70
CA VAL A 270 14.07 -3.30 37.22
C VAL A 270 15.01 -3.87 38.29
N HIS A 271 16.30 -3.99 37.97
CA HIS A 271 17.34 -4.23 38.97
C HIS A 271 17.44 -2.99 39.87
N HIS A 272 16.98 -3.11 41.11
CA HIS A 272 17.39 -2.22 42.19
C HIS A 272 18.75 -2.73 42.70
N GLU A 273 19.84 -2.12 42.23
CA GLU A 273 21.11 -2.20 42.94
C GLU A 273 21.35 -0.92 43.72
N ALA A 274 21.87 -1.14 44.92
CA ALA A 274 22.04 -0.17 45.98
C ALA A 274 23.09 0.89 45.64
N THR A 275 22.86 2.06 46.21
CA THR A 275 23.77 3.20 46.36
C THR A 275 25.22 2.79 46.65
N THR A 276 26.17 3.26 45.84
CA THR A 276 27.48 3.68 46.34
C THR A 276 27.91 4.92 45.58
N SER A 277 28.11 6.00 46.35
CA SER A 277 28.57 7.30 45.89
C SER A 277 29.99 7.24 45.33
N LEU A 278 30.19 7.77 44.13
CA LEU A 278 31.43 8.46 43.76
C LEU A 278 31.04 9.72 42.96
N LEU A 279 30.96 10.83 43.69
CA LEU A 279 31.01 12.18 43.16
C LEU A 279 32.46 12.47 42.75
N LEU A 280 32.69 12.76 41.47
CA LEU A 280 33.83 13.57 41.04
C LEU A 280 33.30 14.65 40.08
N GLU A 281 33.16 15.81 40.72
CA GLU A 281 33.22 17.20 40.28
C GLU A 281 32.92 17.62 38.84
N ARG A 282 32.07 18.65 38.79
CA ARG A 282 31.87 19.62 37.72
C ARG A 282 33.20 20.19 37.23
N ASN A 283 33.33 20.35 35.91
CA ASN A 283 33.86 21.56 35.27
C ASN A 283 33.35 21.66 33.81
N SER A 284 32.48 22.62 33.55
CA SER A 284 32.47 23.41 32.30
C SER A 284 33.36 24.64 32.57
N PRO A 285 34.00 25.29 31.59
CA PRO A 285 33.37 25.71 30.32
C PRO A 285 34.30 25.79 29.09
N ASP A 286 33.73 26.26 27.98
CA ASP A 286 34.35 26.96 26.85
C ASP A 286 35.48 26.30 26.06
N SER A 287 35.20 26.05 24.77
CA SER A 287 36.15 26.27 23.66
C SER A 287 35.44 26.18 22.30
N ILE A 288 35.25 27.35 21.68
CA ILE A 288 35.13 27.54 20.23
C ILE A 288 36.46 27.07 19.59
N PRO A 289 36.44 26.55 18.35
CA PRO A 289 37.31 27.21 17.37
C PRO A 289 36.61 27.51 16.04
N GLN A 290 36.96 28.69 15.55
CA GLN A 290 36.70 29.22 14.22
C GLN A 290 37.57 28.55 13.14
N SER A 291 37.03 28.60 11.92
CA SER A 291 37.72 28.89 10.64
C SER A 291 38.47 27.79 9.88
N LEU A 292 38.49 28.04 8.57
CA LEU A 292 39.24 27.46 7.43
C LEU A 292 38.33 26.68 6.48
N GLY A 293 38.18 27.00 5.20
CA GLY A 293 38.79 28.01 4.35
C GLY A 293 38.26 27.78 2.94
N ILE A 294 37.91 28.86 2.25
CA ILE A 294 37.55 28.87 0.84
C ILE A 294 38.82 28.64 0.03
N GLN A 295 38.84 27.66 -0.89
CA GLN A 295 39.60 27.79 -2.13
C GLN A 295 38.83 27.17 -3.29
N ALA A 296 38.57 28.04 -4.28
CA ALA A 296 38.09 27.73 -5.61
C ALA A 296 39.24 27.14 -6.44
N LEU A 297 38.91 26.21 -7.33
CA LEU A 297 39.68 25.96 -8.55
C LEU A 297 38.70 25.84 -9.71
N ASN A 298 38.58 26.96 -10.44
CA ASN A 298 38.22 26.96 -11.85
C ASN A 298 39.49 26.68 -12.65
N THR A 299 39.45 25.71 -13.55
CA THR A 299 40.24 25.75 -14.78
C THR A 299 39.39 25.22 -15.93
N ALA A 300 39.09 26.14 -16.84
CA ALA A 300 38.60 25.84 -18.18
C ALA A 300 39.74 25.25 -19.02
N SER A 301 39.40 24.37 -19.96
CA SER A 301 40.08 24.35 -21.26
C SER A 301 39.15 23.76 -22.32
N SER A 302 38.88 24.63 -23.29
CA SER A 302 38.17 24.43 -24.54
C SER A 302 39.01 23.67 -25.57
N SER A 303 38.37 22.90 -26.45
CA SER A 303 38.64 22.76 -27.90
C SER A 303 37.83 21.53 -28.41
N ALA A 304 36.81 21.71 -29.26
CA ALA A 304 36.82 21.88 -30.72
C ALA A 304 36.14 20.63 -31.34
N LEU A 305 34.85 20.73 -31.72
CA LEU A 305 34.38 20.94 -33.10
C LEU A 305 34.90 19.91 -34.12
N SER A 306 34.02 18.98 -34.53
CA SER A 306 33.89 18.60 -35.94
C SER A 306 32.44 18.23 -36.25
N HIS A 307 31.92 18.86 -37.29
CA HIS A 307 30.59 18.68 -37.87
C HIS A 307 30.56 17.38 -38.69
N SER A 308 29.41 16.70 -38.68
CA SER A 308 29.01 15.79 -39.77
C SER A 308 27.49 15.80 -39.88
N THR A 309 27.01 16.59 -40.84
CA THR A 309 25.64 16.67 -41.32
C THR A 309 25.31 15.50 -42.24
N SER A 310 24.22 14.78 -41.99
CA SER A 310 23.39 14.23 -43.07
C SER A 310 22.01 13.82 -42.54
N SER A 311 21.01 14.62 -42.95
CA SER A 311 19.62 14.22 -43.14
C SER A 311 19.45 13.96 -44.65
N PRO A 312 18.50 13.12 -45.08
CA PRO A 312 17.21 13.71 -45.44
C PRO A 312 15.98 12.87 -45.05
N TYR A 313 14.93 13.63 -44.79
CA TYR A 313 13.50 13.29 -44.80
C TYR A 313 13.06 12.55 -46.07
N SER A 314 12.31 11.46 -45.90
CA SER A 314 11.11 11.13 -46.69
C SER A 314 10.48 9.84 -46.17
N ASP A 315 9.40 9.91 -45.39
CA ASP A 315 8.13 9.41 -45.93
C ASP A 315 6.93 9.80 -45.08
N ALA A 316 5.83 10.03 -45.80
CA ALA A 316 4.63 10.68 -45.32
C ALA A 316 3.49 9.67 -45.14
N ARG A 317 2.54 10.05 -44.27
CA ARG A 317 1.12 9.65 -44.23
C ARG A 317 0.79 8.23 -43.75
N SER A 318 0.21 8.16 -42.55
CA SER A 318 -1.17 7.70 -42.40
C SER A 318 -1.74 8.14 -41.05
N ILE A 319 -2.51 9.23 -41.05
CA ILE A 319 -3.32 9.66 -39.91
C ILE A 319 -4.67 8.96 -40.07
N HIS A 320 -4.88 7.86 -39.36
CA HIS A 320 -6.22 7.32 -39.16
C HIS A 320 -6.93 8.15 -38.09
N ARG A 321 -7.86 9.00 -38.55
CA ARG A 321 -8.91 9.59 -37.71
C ARG A 321 -9.79 8.46 -37.17
N CYS A 322 -9.80 8.26 -35.86
CA CYS A 322 -10.95 7.65 -35.17
C CYS A 322 -11.71 8.77 -34.47
N ALA A 323 -12.85 9.13 -35.04
CA ALA A 323 -13.86 9.96 -34.39
C ALA A 323 -14.47 9.18 -33.22
N PHE A 324 -14.54 9.82 -32.05
CA PHE A 324 -15.41 9.36 -30.97
C PHE A 324 -16.50 10.40 -30.77
N ASP A 325 -17.68 10.08 -31.30
CA ASP A 325 -18.95 10.64 -30.86
C ASP A 325 -19.21 10.18 -29.42
N LEU A 326 -19.05 11.08 -28.46
CA LEU A 326 -19.54 10.91 -27.10
C LEU A 326 -20.87 11.63 -26.97
N ASN A 327 -21.94 10.90 -27.27
CA ASN A 327 -23.29 11.27 -26.91
C ASN A 327 -23.54 10.78 -25.47
N ILE A 328 -23.31 11.66 -24.49
CA ILE A 328 -23.65 11.42 -23.08
C ILE A 328 -24.94 12.19 -22.79
N ARG A 329 -26.02 11.44 -22.56
CA ARG A 329 -27.16 11.84 -21.71
C ARG A 329 -27.10 11.02 -20.44
#